data_AF-A0A3D3YVB8-F1
#
_entry.id   AF-A0A3D3YVB8-F1
#
_cell.length_a   1.000
_cell.length_b   1.000
_cell.length_c   1.000
_cell.angle_alpha   90.00
_cell.angle_beta   90.00
_cell.angle_gamma   90.00
#
_symmetry.space_group_name_H-M   'P 1'
#
loop_
_entity.id
_entity.type
_entity.pdbx_description
1 polymer ?
#
loop_
_entity_poly.entity_id
_entity_poly.type
_entity_poly.pdbx_seq_one_letter_code
_entity_poly.pdbx_strand_id
1 'polypeptide(L)' 'MSSLETVYLGRYTWNHANEIAGELEDAGIAWSYKQPGIFSTVWEFGAVRLFVDKSRLEEAQAISDRIAPDGTARKRGR' A
#
# COMPACT_ATOMS: atom_id res chain seq x y z
N MET A 1 3.95 17.81 -17.81
CA MET A 1 3.41 17.37 -16.51
C MET A 1 3.07 15.91 -16.66
N SER A 2 3.94 15.01 -16.18
CA SER A 2 3.70 13.57 -16.25
C SER A 2 2.60 13.22 -15.25
N SER A 3 1.46 12.74 -15.72
CA SER A 3 0.38 12.27 -14.84
C SER A 3 0.89 11.06 -14.04
N LEU A 4 1.01 11.20 -12.71
CA LEU A 4 1.35 10.09 -11.83
C LEU A 4 0.19 9.08 -11.85
N GLU A 5 0.33 8.00 -12.60
CA GLU A 5 -0.63 6.90 -12.59
C GLU A 5 -0.41 6.07 -11.31
N THR A 6 -1.19 6.34 -10.27
CA THR A 6 -1.14 5.54 -9.04
C THR A 6 -1.94 4.25 -9.20
N VAL A 7 -1.34 3.11 -8.85
CA VAL A 7 -1.94 1.78 -8.89
C VAL A 7 -2.04 1.19 -7.48
N TYR A 8 -3.00 0.29 -7.29
CA TYR A 8 -3.24 -0.34 -5.99
C TYR A 8 -2.10 -1.29 -5.61
N LEU A 9 -1.48 -1.04 -4.45
CA LEU A 9 -0.40 -1.85 -3.90
C LEU A 9 -0.94 -2.98 -3.03
N GLY A 10 -1.90 -2.67 -2.16
CA GLY A 10 -2.43 -3.66 -1.20
C GLY A 10 -3.28 -3.05 -0.10
N ARG A 11 -3.71 -3.92 0.83
CA ARG A 11 -4.55 -3.59 1.98
C ARG A 11 -3.87 -4.07 3.25
N TYR A 12 -3.64 -3.16 4.20
CA TYR A 12 -2.77 -3.37 5.34
C TYR A 12 -3.43 -2.92 6.64
N THR A 13 -2.96 -3.48 7.76
CA THR A 13 -3.24 -2.89 9.07
C THR A 13 -2.63 -1.49 9.14
N TRP A 14 -3.10 -0.66 10.08
CA TRP A 14 -2.53 0.68 10.27
C TRP A 14 -1.02 0.63 10.57
N ASN A 15 -0.58 -0.36 11.37
CA ASN A 15 0.84 -0.55 11.68
C ASN A 15 1.67 -0.87 10.43
N HIS A 16 1.28 -1.90 9.66
CA HIS A 16 1.98 -2.27 8.44
C HIS A 16 1.94 -1.15 7.39
N ALA A 17 0.84 -0.41 7.30
CA ALA A 17 0.73 0.70 6.36
C ALA A 17 1.73 1.82 6.67
N ASN A 18 1.95 2.16 7.96
CA ASN A 18 2.95 3.15 8.35
C ASN A 18 4.37 2.66 8.08
N GLU A 19 4.67 1.39 8.38
CA GLU A 19 5.99 0.82 8.14
C GLU A 19 6.32 0.77 6.63
N ILE A 20 5.35 0.34 5.81
CA ILE A 20 5.49 0.36 4.35
C ILE A 20 5.64 1.79 3.84
N ALA A 21 4.86 2.74 4.36
CA ALA A 21 4.97 4.15 3.95
C ALA A 21 6.39 4.70 4.20
N GLY A 22 6.98 4.40 5.35
CA GLY A 22 8.36 4.81 5.66
C GLY A 22 9.37 4.26 4.64
N GLU A 23 9.33 2.96 4.35
CA GLU A 23 10.25 2.38 3.35
C GLU A 23 10.01 2.91 1.93
N LEU A 24 8.76 3.25 1.57
CA LEU A 24 8.45 3.87 0.28
C LEU A 24 9.01 5.30 0.20
N GLU A 25 8.96 6.06 1.30
CA GLU A 25 9.56 7.39 1.40
C GLU A 25 11.08 7.32 1.28
N ASP A 26 11.72 6.38 1.99
CA ASP A 26 13.17 6.17 1.94
C ASP A 26 13.65 5.74 0.54
N ALA A 27 12.82 4.97 -0.19
CA ALA A 27 13.08 4.58 -1.58
C ALA A 27 12.75 5.69 -2.61
N GLY A 28 12.17 6.82 -2.18
CA GLY A 28 11.73 7.90 -3.06
C GLY A 28 10.56 7.52 -3.99
N ILE A 29 9.71 6.59 -3.56
CA ILE A 29 8.55 6.11 -4.32
C ILE A 29 7.32 6.94 -3.95
N ALA A 30 6.71 7.59 -4.94
CA ALA A 30 5.47 8.34 -4.73
C ALA A 30 4.31 7.38 -4.36
N TRP A 31 3.61 7.68 -3.27
CA TRP A 31 2.53 6.87 -2.74
C TRP A 31 1.34 7.69 -2.24
N SER A 32 0.20 7.04 -2.09
CA SER A 32 -1.00 7.61 -1.46
C SER A 32 -1.79 6.52 -0.73
N TYR A 33 -2.67 6.92 0.18
CA TYR A 33 -3.47 5.98 0.96
C TYR A 33 -4.94 6.37 1.01
N LYS A 34 -5.80 5.37 1.25
CA LYS A 34 -7.22 5.57 1.55
C LYS A 34 -7.60 4.78 2.79
N GLN A 35 -8.15 5.48 3.79
CA GLN A 35 -8.69 4.89 5.02
C GLN A 35 -10.23 4.91 4.98
N PRO A 36 -10.93 3.79 5.27
CA PRO A 36 -12.37 3.82 5.49
C PRO A 36 -12.72 4.61 6.77
N GLY A 37 -13.83 5.34 6.76
CA GLY A 37 -14.19 6.30 7.82
C GLY A 37 -14.27 5.72 9.24
N ILE A 38 -14.09 6.61 10.22
CA ILE A 38 -13.83 6.34 11.65
C ILE A 38 -14.99 5.61 12.36
N PHE A 39 -16.21 5.60 11.82
CA PHE A 39 -17.34 4.88 12.43
C PHE A 39 -17.22 3.34 12.40
N SER A 40 -16.15 2.80 11.81
CA SER A 40 -15.83 1.36 11.82
C SER A 40 -14.81 0.94 12.89
N THR A 41 -14.51 1.79 13.90
CA THR A 41 -13.56 1.45 14.98
C THR A 41 -13.97 0.24 15.83
N VAL A 42 -15.25 -0.14 15.84
CA VAL A 42 -15.80 -1.21 16.71
C VAL A 42 -15.80 -2.60 16.06
N TRP A 43 -15.58 -2.69 14.74
CA TRP A 43 -15.36 -3.97 14.06
C TRP A 43 -13.90 -3.97 13.61
N GLU A 44 -13.07 -4.75 14.29
CA GLU A 44 -11.67 -5.00 13.92
C GLU A 44 -11.50 -5.08 12.38
N PHE A 45 -10.38 -4.60 11.83
CA PHE A 45 -9.99 -4.68 10.41
C PHE A 45 -10.39 -3.53 9.45
N GLY A 46 -10.45 -2.29 9.93
CA GLY A 46 -10.40 -1.07 9.10
C GLY A 46 -9.05 -0.91 8.37
N ALA A 47 -8.80 -1.73 7.35
CA ALA A 47 -7.48 -1.85 6.77
C ALA A 47 -7.22 -0.78 5.68
N VAL A 48 -6.07 -0.13 5.79
CA VAL A 48 -5.58 0.97 4.95
C VAL A 48 -5.24 0.42 3.57
N ARG A 49 -5.72 1.11 2.52
CA ARG A 49 -5.38 0.77 1.13
C ARG A 49 -4.25 1.68 0.68
N LEU A 50 -3.13 1.10 0.25
CA LEU A 50 -2.01 1.85 -0.31
C LEU A 50 -2.03 1.79 -1.84
N PHE A 51 -1.57 2.88 -2.44
CA PHE A 51 -1.40 3.05 -3.88
C PHE A 51 -0.02 3.66 -4.14
N VAL A 52 0.63 3.24 -5.21
CA VAL A 52 1.99 3.67 -5.58
C VAL A 52 2.07 4.03 -7.04
N ASP A 53 3.09 4.79 -7.42
CA ASP A 53 3.39 5.02 -8.84
C ASP A 53 3.56 3.71 -9.61
N LYS A 54 2.85 3.58 -10.73
CA LYS A 54 2.84 2.39 -11.57
C LYS A 54 4.20 1.99 -12.11
N SER A 55 5.10 2.96 -12.37
CA SER A 55 6.44 2.66 -12.87
C SER A 55 7.34 2.04 -11.80
N ARG A 56 6.99 2.17 -10.51
CA ARG A 56 7.71 1.62 -9.35
C ARG A 56 6.93 0.53 -8.62
N LEU A 57 5.89 -0.03 -9.24
CA LEU A 57 5.03 -1.04 -8.60
C LEU A 57 5.80 -2.28 -8.14
N GLU A 58 6.70 -2.81 -8.96
CA GLU A 58 7.45 -4.03 -8.63
C GLU A 58 8.33 -3.85 -7.39
N GLU A 59 9.01 -2.70 -7.29
CA GLU A 59 9.83 -2.35 -6.13
C GLU A 59 8.99 -2.13 -4.88
N ALA A 60 7.87 -1.40 -5.01
CA ALA A 60 6.92 -1.22 -3.92
C ALA A 60 6.31 -2.55 -3.45
N GLN A 61 6.06 -3.49 -4.35
CA GLN A 61 5.62 -4.84 -4.01
C GLN A 61 6.69 -5.61 -3.25
N ALA A 62 7.96 -5.49 -3.63
CA ALA A 62 9.06 -6.12 -2.90
C ALA A 62 9.18 -5.56 -1.47
N ILE A 63 9.03 -4.24 -1.29
CA ILE A 63 8.98 -3.61 0.05
C ILE A 63 7.81 -4.16 0.86
N SER A 64 6.61 -4.13 0.26
CA SER A 64 5.40 -4.62 0.89
C SER A 64 5.48 -6.10 1.26
N ASP A 65 6.04 -6.95 0.41
CA ASP A 65 6.16 -8.39 0.65
C ASP A 65 7.10 -8.72 1.81
N ARG A 66 8.10 -7.86 2.09
CA ARG A 66 8.96 -8.01 3.27
C ARG A 66 8.23 -7.74 4.59
N ILE A 67 7.29 -6.79 4.58
CA ILE A 67 6.61 -6.30 5.79
C ILE A 67 5.28 -7.03 6.03
N ALA A 68 4.46 -7.15 4.98
CA ALA A 68 3.09 -7.65 5.06
C ALA A 68 2.73 -8.47 3.80
N PRO A 69 3.28 -9.68 3.65
CA PRO A 69 3.10 -10.50 2.44
C PRO A 69 1.64 -10.84 2.14
N ASP A 70 0.80 -10.98 3.16
CA ASP A 70 -0.63 -11.28 2.99
C ASP A 70 -1.46 -10.05 2.55
N GLY A 71 -0.90 -8.84 2.69
CA GLY A 71 -1.56 -7.58 2.36
C GLY A 71 -1.32 -7.12 0.92
N THR A 72 -0.24 -7.58 0.29
CA THR A 72 0.16 -7.18 -1.06
C THR A 72 -0.81 -7.72 -2.11
N ALA A 73 -1.28 -6.84 -3.00
CA ALA A 73 -2.12 -7.22 -4.12
C ALA A 73 -1.28 -7.91 -5.20
N ARG A 74 -1.29 -9.25 -5.22
CA ARG A 74 -0.75 -10.00 -6.35
C ARG A 74 -1.79 -10.14 -7.45
N LYS A 75 -1.36 -9.99 -8.71
CA LYS A 75 -2.10 -10.60 -9.83
C LYS A 75 -2.09 -12.11 -9.56
N ARG A 76 -3.22 -12.69 -9.18
CA ARG A 76 -3.39 -14.15 -9.23
C ARG A 76 -3.04 -14.57 -10.65
N GLY A 77 -1.95 -15.29 -10.81
CA GLY A 77 -1.57 -15.89 -12.08
C GLY A 77 -2.76 -16.66 -12.63
N ARG A 78 -3.10 -16.40 -13.89
CA ARG A 78 -4.13 -17.11 -14.63
C ARG A 78 -3.60 -18.47 -15.06
#